data_AF-A0A2G3A049-F1
#
_entry.id   AF-A0A2G3A049-F1
#
_cell.length_a   1.000
_cell.length_b   1.000
_cell.length_c   1.000
_cell.angle_alpha   90.00
_cell.angle_beta   90.00
_cell.angle_gamma   90.00
#
_symmetry.space_group_name_H-M   'P 1'
#
loop_
_entity.id
_entity.type
_entity.pdbx_description
1 polymer ?
#
loop_
_entity_poly.entity_id
_entity_poly.type
_entity_poly.pdbx_seq_one_letter_code
_entity_poly.pdbx_strand_id
1 'polypeptide(L)'
;MDDLCAMLSECNLVGNPREWWMDSGATRHVCANKELFSTFDPTQVEEKIYMGNSTIAKVEGTGKVCLKMTSGKVLTLNNVLYVSELRKNLISVSLLDI
;
A
#
# COMPACT_ATOMS: atom_id res chain seq x y z
N MET A 1 1.23 -11.69 -17.02
CA MET A 1 2.57 -11.25 -16.58
C MET A 1 2.86 -9.83 -17.03
N ASP A 2 2.55 -9.47 -18.27
CA ASP A 2 2.89 -8.16 -18.85
C ASP A 2 2.22 -6.97 -18.14
N ASP A 3 0.94 -7.08 -17.76
CA ASP A 3 0.23 -5.98 -17.10
C ASP A 3 0.78 -5.73 -15.67
N LEU A 4 1.18 -6.78 -14.94
CA LEU A 4 1.84 -6.63 -13.64
C LEU A 4 3.23 -5.98 -13.77
N CYS A 5 4.01 -6.37 -14.79
CA CYS A 5 5.32 -5.75 -15.09
C CYS A 5 5.20 -4.27 -15.50
N ALA A 6 4.15 -3.90 -16.24
CA ALA A 6 3.86 -2.51 -16.56
C ALA A 6 3.50 -1.73 -15.28
N MET A 7 2.59 -2.26 -14.46
CA MET A 7 2.21 -1.65 -13.18
C MET A 7 3.42 -1.47 -12.24
N LEU A 8 4.34 -2.44 -12.20
CA LEU A 8 5.59 -2.38 -11.42
C LEU A 8 6.46 -1.19 -11.81
N SER A 9 6.62 -0.99 -13.12
CA SER A 9 7.42 0.12 -13.63
C SER A 9 6.76 1.46 -13.31
N GLU A 10 5.44 1.55 -13.50
CA GLU A 10 4.69 2.79 -13.30
C GLU A 10 4.57 3.21 -11.83
N CYS A 11 4.29 2.28 -10.90
CA CYS A 11 4.21 2.58 -9.46
C CYS A 11 5.54 3.11 -8.88
N ASN A 12 6.68 2.69 -9.43
CA ASN A 12 8.00 3.17 -9.05
C ASN A 12 8.33 4.57 -9.62
N LEU A 13 7.67 4.98 -10.71
CA LEU A 13 7.92 6.26 -11.40
C LEU A 13 7.08 7.42 -10.86
N VAL A 14 6.01 7.16 -10.11
CA VAL A 14 5.18 8.21 -9.49
C VAL A 14 6.01 8.90 -8.41
N GLY A 15 6.59 10.06 -8.74
CA GLY A 15 7.52 10.84 -7.91
C GLY A 15 6.92 11.39 -6.60
N ASN A 16 6.49 10.51 -5.70
CA ASN A 16 5.95 10.81 -4.37
C ASN A 16 6.90 10.29 -3.27
N PRO A 17 7.13 11.03 -2.17
CA PRO A 17 8.16 10.80 -1.14
C PRO A 17 8.10 9.49 -0.32
N ARG A 18 7.24 8.54 -0.66
CA ARG A 18 7.30 7.14 -0.18
C ARG A 18 6.93 6.23 -1.35
N GLU A 19 7.94 5.83 -2.13
CA GLU A 19 7.80 4.88 -3.24
C GLU A 19 6.91 3.69 -2.86
N TRP A 20 5.98 3.33 -3.74
CA TRP A 20 5.16 2.13 -3.60
C TRP A 20 5.94 0.93 -4.07
N TRP A 21 6.16 -0.01 -3.17
CA TRP A 21 6.88 -1.24 -3.47
C TRP A 21 5.89 -2.39 -3.55
N MET A 22 5.87 -3.10 -4.67
CA MET A 22 5.18 -4.38 -4.73
C MET A 22 6.01 -5.44 -4.00
N ASP A 23 5.38 -6.11 -3.06
CA ASP A 23 6.00 -7.13 -2.23
C ASP A 23 5.16 -8.41 -2.32
N SER A 24 5.78 -9.48 -2.81
CA SER A 24 5.16 -10.81 -2.90
C SER A 24 5.13 -11.54 -1.56
N GLY A 25 5.98 -11.14 -0.59
CA GLY A 25 5.97 -11.65 0.77
C GLY A 25 5.01 -10.89 1.69
N ALA A 26 4.55 -9.71 1.28
CA ALA A 26 3.57 -8.95 2.05
C ALA A 26 2.19 -9.60 1.96
N THR A 27 1.54 -9.80 3.11
CA THR A 27 0.18 -10.35 3.20
C THR A 27 -0.90 -9.28 3.23
N ARG A 28 -0.53 -7.99 3.35
CA ARG A 28 -1.44 -6.85 3.39
C ARG A 28 -0.86 -5.68 2.61
N HIS A 29 -1.73 -4.86 2.01
CA HIS A 29 -1.32 -3.53 1.54
C HIS A 29 -1.09 -2.63 2.75
N VAL A 30 0.00 -1.86 2.75
CA VAL A 30 0.28 -0.93 3.83
C VAL A 30 0.75 0.40 3.26
N CYS A 31 0.19 1.49 3.78
CA CYS A 31 0.51 2.84 3.38
C CYS A 31 0.90 3.65 4.60
N ALA A 32 1.94 4.43 4.46
CA ALA A 32 2.45 5.28 5.51
C ALA A 32 2.07 6.75 5.30
N ASN A 33 1.41 7.09 4.20
CA ASN A 33 0.90 8.43 3.94
C ASN A 33 -0.64 8.44 3.97
N LYS A 34 -1.21 9.05 5.01
CA LYS A 34 -2.66 9.15 5.20
C LYS A 34 -3.35 9.94 4.08
N GLU A 35 -2.67 10.89 3.45
CA GLU A 35 -3.24 11.74 2.39
C GLU A 35 -3.55 10.96 1.10
N LEU A 36 -2.94 9.78 0.93
CA LEU A 36 -3.19 8.92 -0.23
C LEU A 36 -4.51 8.15 -0.15
N PHE A 37 -5.17 8.16 1.02
CA PHE A 37 -6.41 7.43 1.22
C PHE A 37 -7.60 8.19 0.66
N SER A 38 -8.34 7.54 -0.24
CA SER A 38 -9.63 8.04 -0.74
C SER A 38 -10.78 7.77 0.23
N THR A 39 -10.65 6.72 1.04
CA THR A 39 -11.51 6.45 2.20
C THR A 39 -10.61 6.07 3.37
N PHE A 40 -10.97 6.48 4.58
CA PHE A 40 -10.18 6.17 5.77
C PHE A 40 -11.10 5.92 6.96
N ASP A 41 -10.93 4.77 7.59
CA ASP A 41 -11.58 4.40 8.84
C ASP A 41 -10.49 4.24 9.92
N PRO A 42 -10.45 5.13 10.94
CA PRO A 42 -9.51 4.99 12.04
C PRO A 42 -9.77 3.71 12.83
N THR A 43 -8.72 3.00 13.25
CA THR A 43 -8.93 1.82 14.09
C THR A 43 -9.46 2.23 15.46
N GLN A 44 -10.51 1.53 15.92
CA GLN A 44 -11.08 1.70 17.26
C GLN A 44 -10.41 0.79 18.30
N VAL A 45 -9.73 -0.27 17.83
CA VAL A 45 -9.02 -1.24 18.65
C VAL A 45 -7.53 -1.21 18.34
N GLU A 46 -6.71 -1.64 19.29
CA GLU A 46 -5.27 -1.73 19.09
C GLU A 46 -4.95 -2.89 18.15
N GLU A 47 -4.85 -2.58 16.85
CA GLU A 47 -4.42 -3.52 15.82
C GLU A 47 -2.91 -3.34 15.54
N LYS A 48 -2.22 -4.45 15.33
CA LYS A 48 -0.77 -4.49 15.12
C LYS A 48 -0.42 -5.39 13.95
N ILE A 49 0.64 -5.03 13.22
CA ILE A 49 1.21 -5.87 12.17
C ILE A 49 2.65 -6.27 12.48
N TYR A 50 3.00 -7.49 12.08
CA TYR A 50 4.38 -7.98 12.11
C TYR A 50 5.09 -7.60 10.81
N MET A 51 6.28 -7.03 10.95
CA MET A 51 7.13 -6.67 9.83
C MET A 51 8.18 -7.74 9.56
N GLY A 52 8.73 -7.77 8.34
CA GLY A 52 9.76 -8.73 7.95
C GLY A 52 11.09 -8.61 8.72
N ASN A 53 11.31 -7.49 9.42
CA ASN A 53 12.46 -7.26 10.32
C ASN A 53 12.16 -7.68 11.79
N SER A 54 11.13 -8.48 12.02
CA SER A 54 10.70 -8.94 13.35
C SER A 54 10.23 -7.83 14.31
N THR A 55 10.02 -6.60 13.82
CA THR A 55 9.37 -5.55 14.61
C THR A 55 7.86 -5.58 14.42
N ILE A 56 7.16 -4.91 15.33
CA ILE A 56 5.72 -4.73 15.29
C ILE A 56 5.44 -3.25 15.11
N ALA A 57 4.46 -2.90 14.27
CA ALA A 57 3.95 -1.54 14.21
C ALA A 57 2.45 -1.49 14.44
N LYS A 58 2.01 -0.34 14.93
CA LYS A 58 0.61 -0.08 15.19
C LYS A 58 -0.11 0.27 13.88
N VAL A 59 -1.26 -0.34 13.68
CA VAL A 59 -2.21 0.08 12.65
C VAL A 59 -3.02 1.23 13.21
N GLU A 60 -3.10 2.33 12.46
CA GLU A 60 -3.85 3.53 12.87
C GLU A 60 -5.19 3.65 12.15
N GLY A 61 -5.40 2.89 11.07
CA GLY A 61 -6.66 2.82 10.35
C GLY A 61 -6.56 1.94 9.12
N THR A 62 -7.70 1.74 8.46
CA THR A 62 -7.82 0.98 7.23
C THR A 62 -8.59 1.79 6.20
N GLY A 63 -8.32 1.60 4.92
CA GLY A 63 -9.06 2.31 3.89
C GLY A 63 -8.73 1.89 2.47
N LYS A 64 -9.04 2.78 1.53
CA LYS A 64 -8.79 2.59 0.10
C LYS A 64 -7.77 3.59 -0.38
N VAL A 65 -6.90 3.16 -1.29
CA VAL A 65 -5.91 4.02 -1.96
C VAL A 65 -6.06 3.86 -3.47
N CYS A 66 -6.12 4.98 -4.18
CA CYS A 66 -6.20 4.99 -5.64
C CYS A 66 -4.87 5.49 -6.22
N LEU A 67 -4.14 4.59 -6.89
CA LEU A 67 -2.89 4.92 -7.56
C LEU A 67 -3.16 5.22 -9.02
N LYS A 68 -2.90 6.47 -9.42
CA LYS A 68 -2.99 6.89 -10.82
C LYS A 68 -1.70 6.53 -11.53
N MET A 69 -1.83 5.77 -12.61
CA MET A 69 -0.73 5.32 -13.44
C MET A 69 -0.47 6.34 -14.56
N THR A 70 0.75 6.35 -15.09
CA THR A 70 1.13 7.21 -16.23
C THR A 70 0.40 6.83 -17.52
N SER A 71 -0.02 5.57 -17.63
CA SER A 71 -0.92 5.07 -18.68
C SER A 71 -2.34 5.63 -18.59
N GLY A 72 -2.69 6.37 -17.53
CA GLY A 72 -4.05 6.87 -17.27
C GLY A 72 -4.97 5.84 -16.60
N LYS A 73 -4.52 4.59 -16.44
CA LYS A 73 -5.21 3.58 -15.62
C LYS A 73 -5.20 3.98 -14.13
N VAL A 74 -6.18 3.50 -13.37
CA VAL A 74 -6.24 3.69 -11.91
C VAL A 74 -6.27 2.33 -11.23
N LEU A 75 -5.27 2.07 -10.40
CA LEU A 75 -5.24 0.90 -9.53
C LEU A 75 -5.87 1.27 -8.19
N THR A 76 -6.96 0.57 -7.83
CA THR A 76 -7.61 0.74 -6.54
C THR A 76 -7.17 -0.36 -5.59
N LEU A 77 -6.44 0.01 -4.54
CA LEU A 77 -6.08 -0.87 -3.45
C LEU A 77 -7.17 -0.80 -2.38
N ASN A 78 -7.74 -1.95 -2.02
CA ASN A 78 -8.74 -2.07 -0.97
C ASN A 78 -8.08 -2.59 0.33
N ASN A 79 -8.71 -2.32 1.47
CA ASN A 79 -8.25 -2.80 2.79
C ASN A 79 -6.79 -2.45 3.09
N VAL A 80 -6.35 -1.28 2.64
CA VAL A 80 -4.99 -0.77 2.87
C VAL A 80 -4.87 -0.36 4.32
N LEU A 81 -3.85 -0.88 5.00
CA LEU A 81 -3.53 -0.48 6.36
C LEU A 81 -2.77 0.83 6.39
N TYR A 82 -3.12 1.73 7.29
CA TYR A 82 -2.35 2.92 7.58
C TYR A 82 -1.41 2.69 8.78
N VAL A 83 -0.12 2.88 8.55
CA VAL A 83 0.94 2.71 9.57
C VAL A 83 1.95 3.84 9.39
N SER A 84 1.93 4.86 10.26
CA SER A 84 2.79 6.05 10.10
C SER A 84 4.29 5.75 10.20
N GLU A 85 4.64 4.71 10.97
CA GLU A 85 6.01 4.26 11.27
C GLU A 85 6.73 3.64 10.05
N LEU A 86 6.00 3.31 8.98
CA LEU A 86 6.59 2.73 7.77
C LEU A 86 7.38 3.76 6.96
N ARG A 87 8.51 3.31 6.40
CA ARG A 87 9.33 4.14 5.50
C ARG A 87 8.86 4.09 4.05
N LYS A 88 8.23 2.98 3.65
CA LYS A 88 7.76 2.73 2.28
C LYS A 88 6.35 2.21 2.29
N ASN A 89 5.60 2.51 1.25
CA ASN A 89 4.28 1.94 1.05
C ASN A 89 4.44 0.58 0.37
N LEU A 90 3.66 -0.41 0.78
CA LEU A 90 3.72 -1.78 0.28
C LEU A 90 2.41 -2.15 -0.40
N ILE A 91 2.53 -2.70 -1.60
CA ILE A 91 1.44 -3.37 -2.31
C ILE A 91 1.68 -4.87 -2.18
N SER A 92 0.80 -5.56 -1.45
CA SER A 92 0.79 -7.03 -1.46
C SER A 92 0.39 -7.54 -2.85
N VAL A 93 1.31 -8.22 -3.53
CA VAL A 93 1.04 -8.77 -4.88
C VAL A 93 -0.04 -9.84 -4.82
N SER A 94 -0.09 -10.63 -3.73
CA SER A 94 -1.09 -11.68 -3.54
C SER A 94 -2.53 -11.16 -3.38
N LEU A 95 -2.70 -9.86 -3.09
CA LEU A 95 -4.01 -9.22 -2.92
C LEU A 95 -4.41 -8.33 -4.10
N LEU A 96 -3.55 -8.24 -5.12
CA LEU A 96 -3.90 -7.53 -6.35
C LEU A 96 -4.89 -8.37 -7.15
N ASP A 97 -6.05 -7.79 -7.40
CA ASP A 97 -7.03 -8.32 -8.35
C ASP A 97 -6.74 -7.67 -9.71
N ILE A 98 -5.98 -8.37 -10.57
CA ILE A 98 -5.53 -7.94 -11.91
C ILE A 98 -6.06 -8.92 -12.96
#